data_AF-A0A918E278-F1
#
_entry.id   AF-A0A918E278-F1
#
_cell.length_a   1.000
_cell.length_b   1.000
_cell.length_c   1.000
_cell.angle_alpha   90.00
_cell.angle_beta   90.00
_cell.angle_gamma   90.00
#
_symmetry.space_group_name_H-M   'P 1'
#
loop_
_entity.id
_entity.type
_entity.pdbx_description
1 polymer ?
#
loop_
_entity_poly.entity_id
_entity_poly.type
_entity_poly.pdbx_seq_one_letter_code
_entity_poly.pdbx_strand_id
1 'polypeptide(L)'
;MVGGRHAGPRPSSTRTSRRPVLLNTSFNNNAEPIVQTVHDALTTFLTTELDHLVIENHLIQRRPPNPTTLDTFHLQLPPTTRLTKRSRADGSGALLVSHEVHLDHPGGARSEVSPELFRLLERADGRTPVDELARLCGSFDDDVRTELHGLWQRRLITLSPSPAR
;
A
#
# COMPACT_ATOMS: atom_id res chain seq x y z
N MET A 1 -33.79 53.06 26.19
CA MET A 1 -34.02 52.19 25.01
C MET A 1 -33.66 53.02 23.80
N VAL A 2 -32.63 52.76 23.00
CA VAL A 2 -32.22 51.50 22.35
C VAL A 2 -30.69 51.44 22.27
N GLY A 3 -30.12 50.25 22.47
CA GLY A 3 -28.68 50.02 22.67
C GLY A 3 -27.82 50.13 21.42
N GLY A 4 -26.67 50.80 21.58
CA GLY A 4 -25.55 50.74 20.65
C GLY A 4 -24.71 49.49 20.93
N ARG A 5 -24.52 48.64 19.91
CA ARG A 5 -23.79 47.37 20.02
C ARG A 5 -22.30 47.65 20.20
N HIS A 6 -21.74 47.12 21.29
CA HIS A 6 -20.29 47.02 21.51
C HIS A 6 -19.64 46.22 20.38
N ALA A 7 -18.74 46.86 19.63
CA ALA A 7 -17.77 46.15 18.81
C ALA A 7 -16.72 45.53 19.75
N GLY A 8 -16.84 44.23 20.02
CA GLY A 8 -15.81 43.48 20.72
C GLY A 8 -14.53 43.38 19.88
N PRO A 9 -13.35 43.30 20.51
CA PRO A 9 -12.10 43.14 19.79
C PRO A 9 -12.09 41.80 19.05
N ARG A 10 -11.83 41.84 17.74
CA ARG A 10 -11.57 40.64 16.94
C ARG A 10 -10.33 39.94 17.51
N PRO A 11 -10.33 38.61 17.70
CA PRO A 11 -9.13 37.91 18.13
C PRO A 11 -8.03 38.14 17.08
N SER A 12 -6.93 38.73 17.55
CA SER A 12 -5.70 38.93 16.80
C SER A 12 -5.22 37.57 16.29
N SER A 13 -5.18 37.39 14.97
CA SER A 13 -4.52 36.23 14.39
C SER A 13 -3.06 36.27 14.84
N THR A 14 -2.66 35.31 15.67
CA THR A 14 -1.26 35.13 16.04
C THR A 14 -0.49 34.77 14.79
N ARG A 15 0.09 35.79 14.17
CA ARG A 15 1.01 35.67 13.04
C ARG A 15 2.23 34.91 13.53
N THR A 16 2.28 33.61 13.27
CA THR A 16 3.53 32.86 13.32
C THR A 16 4.46 33.51 12.30
N SER A 17 5.49 34.21 12.76
CA SER A 17 6.47 34.91 11.92
C SER A 17 7.38 33.97 11.10
N ARG A 18 6.98 32.70 10.93
CA ARG A 18 7.60 31.79 9.97
C ARG A 18 7.13 32.19 8.58
N ARG A 19 8.07 32.40 7.68
CA ARG A 19 7.82 32.58 6.25
C ARG A 19 6.91 31.44 5.78
N PRO A 20 5.83 31.69 5.02
CA PRO A 20 4.94 30.64 4.53
C PRO A 20 5.65 29.86 3.41
N VAL A 21 6.53 28.95 3.81
CA VAL A 21 7.28 28.09 2.91
C VAL A 21 6.68 26.70 3.02
N LEU A 22 6.25 26.18 1.87
CA LEU A 22 5.78 24.81 1.73
C LEU A 22 6.83 24.02 0.94
N LEU A 23 7.25 22.88 1.47
CA LEU A 23 8.07 21.93 0.72
C LEU A 23 7.18 21.28 -0.34
N ASN A 24 7.58 21.38 -1.60
CA ASN A 24 6.96 20.67 -2.72
C ASN A 24 7.96 19.62 -3.24
N THR A 25 7.57 18.35 -3.20
CA THR A 25 8.33 17.24 -3.79
C THR A 25 7.43 16.51 -4.79
N SER A 26 8.02 15.68 -5.65
CA SER A 26 7.23 14.76 -6.46
C SER A 26 6.32 13.91 -5.57
N PHE A 27 5.11 13.63 -6.05
CA PHE A 27 4.21 12.70 -5.39
C PHE A 27 4.37 11.32 -6.01
N ASN A 28 5.15 10.48 -5.35
CA ASN A 28 5.46 9.08 -5.66
C ASN A 28 6.19 8.43 -4.48
N ASN A 29 6.48 7.13 -4.58
CA ASN A 29 7.48 6.46 -3.77
C ASN A 29 8.69 6.01 -4.62
N ASN A 30 9.65 5.30 -4.04
CA ASN A 30 10.85 4.83 -4.75
C ASN A 30 10.58 3.68 -5.74
N ALA A 31 9.38 3.11 -5.74
CA ALA A 31 8.99 1.97 -6.57
C ALA A 31 8.16 2.40 -7.80
N GLU A 32 7.85 3.70 -7.96
CA GLU A 32 6.96 4.17 -9.02
C GLU A 32 7.32 5.57 -9.58
N PRO A 33 6.91 5.88 -10.82
CA PRO A 33 7.01 7.23 -11.37
C PRO A 33 6.06 8.20 -10.65
N ILE A 34 6.16 9.49 -10.98
CA ILE A 34 5.22 10.50 -10.50
C ILE A 34 3.80 10.10 -10.88
N VAL A 35 2.85 10.24 -9.94
CA VAL A 35 1.45 9.89 -10.16
C VAL A 35 0.86 10.59 -11.40
N GLN A 36 0.09 9.85 -12.20
CA GLN A 36 -0.59 10.39 -13.38
C GLN A 36 -2.11 10.19 -13.34
N THR A 37 -2.59 9.28 -12.47
CA THR A 37 -4.01 8.97 -12.32
C THR A 37 -4.47 9.04 -10.86
N VAL A 38 -5.79 9.13 -10.65
CA VAL A 38 -6.40 9.02 -9.31
C VAL A 38 -6.06 7.69 -8.65
N HIS A 39 -5.98 6.61 -9.43
CA HIS A 39 -5.60 5.29 -8.94
C HIS A 39 -4.14 5.28 -8.45
N ASP A 40 -3.22 5.93 -9.17
CA ASP A 40 -1.82 6.05 -8.75
C ASP A 40 -1.73 6.86 -7.46
N ALA A 41 -2.44 7.99 -7.38
CA ALA A 41 -2.48 8.84 -6.18
C ALA A 41 -3.01 8.08 -4.96
N LEU A 42 -4.08 7.29 -5.11
CA LEU A 42 -4.63 6.47 -4.04
C LEU A 42 -3.67 5.35 -3.64
N THR A 43 -3.07 4.66 -4.60
CA THR A 43 -2.11 3.58 -4.33
C THR A 43 -0.86 4.14 -3.62
N THR A 44 -0.31 5.25 -4.11
CA THR A 44 0.81 5.98 -3.48
C THR A 44 0.45 6.38 -2.06
N PHE A 45 -0.72 6.98 -1.87
CA PHE A 45 -1.20 7.37 -0.55
C PHE A 45 -1.31 6.16 0.37
N LEU A 46 -2.07 5.12 0.00
CA LEU A 46 -2.30 3.94 0.84
C LEU A 46 -1.00 3.21 1.23
N THR A 47 0.01 3.24 0.35
CA THR A 47 1.29 2.54 0.55
C THR A 47 2.42 3.41 1.16
N THR A 48 2.15 4.69 1.46
CA THR A 48 3.08 5.59 2.15
C THR A 48 2.53 6.01 3.52
N GLU A 49 3.32 6.72 4.30
CA GLU A 49 2.95 7.21 5.64
C GLU A 49 2.23 8.58 5.61
N LEU A 50 1.76 9.02 4.44
CA LEU A 50 1.07 10.31 4.31
C LEU A 50 -0.26 10.31 5.06
N ASP A 51 -0.55 11.43 5.74
CA ASP A 51 -1.75 11.61 6.56
C ASP A 51 -2.99 12.02 5.75
N HIS A 52 -2.78 12.88 4.75
CA HIS A 52 -3.85 13.49 3.96
C HIS A 52 -3.53 13.43 2.47
N LEU A 53 -4.57 13.22 1.67
CA LEU A 53 -4.53 13.31 0.21
C LEU A 53 -5.64 14.25 -0.26
N VAL A 54 -5.28 15.24 -1.06
CA VAL A 54 -6.24 16.14 -1.70
C VAL A 54 -6.29 15.80 -3.19
N ILE A 55 -7.47 15.45 -3.69
CA ILE A 55 -7.72 15.25 -5.13
C ILE A 55 -8.92 16.12 -5.51
N GLU A 56 -8.67 17.15 -6.32
CA GLU A 56 -9.67 18.15 -6.68
C GLU A 56 -10.35 18.72 -5.42
N ASN A 57 -11.68 18.56 -5.30
CA ASN A 57 -12.48 19.04 -4.18
C ASN A 57 -12.62 18.02 -3.03
N HIS A 58 -11.85 16.94 -3.04
CA HIS A 58 -11.93 15.88 -2.04
C HIS A 58 -10.70 15.89 -1.14
N LEU A 59 -10.93 15.88 0.17
CA LEU A 59 -9.92 15.66 1.21
C LEU A 59 -10.10 14.25 1.78
N ILE A 60 -9.09 13.41 1.59
CA ILE A 60 -9.04 12.05 2.11
C ILE A 60 -8.08 12.05 3.30
N GLN A 61 -8.56 11.57 4.44
CA GLN A 61 -7.77 11.42 5.66
C GLN A 61 -7.50 9.95 5.92
N ARG A 62 -6.25 9.61 6.25
CA ARG A 62 -5.88 8.26 6.67
C ARG A 62 -6.62 7.89 7.95
N ARG A 63 -7.22 6.70 7.95
CA ARG A 63 -7.78 6.08 9.15
C ARG A 63 -6.68 5.31 9.89
N PRO A 64 -6.83 5.10 11.21
CA PRO A 64 -5.94 4.20 11.95
C PRO A 64 -5.80 2.86 11.20
N PRO A 65 -4.57 2.31 11.12
CA PRO A 65 -4.34 1.08 10.40
C PRO A 65 -5.20 -0.04 10.99
N ASN A 66 -5.96 -0.70 10.13
CA ASN A 66 -6.65 -1.94 10.46
C ASN A 66 -6.06 -3.04 9.57
N PRO A 67 -5.30 -3.99 10.14
CA PRO A 67 -4.60 -5.03 9.37
C PRO A 67 -5.55 -5.91 8.55
N THR A 68 -6.82 -5.98 8.95
CA THR A 68 -7.84 -6.77 8.24
C THR A 68 -8.49 -6.04 7.05
N THR A 69 -8.07 -4.81 6.74
CA THR A 69 -8.65 -4.05 5.62
C THR A 69 -8.29 -4.67 4.27
N LEU A 70 -7.05 -5.15 4.13
CA LEU A 70 -6.49 -5.69 2.88
C LEU A 70 -7.12 -7.01 2.46
N ASP A 71 -7.75 -7.72 3.39
CA ASP A 71 -8.47 -8.98 3.25
C ASP A 71 -9.52 -8.92 2.16
N THR A 72 -10.20 -7.78 2.10
CA THR A 72 -11.31 -7.53 1.20
C THR A 72 -10.86 -7.05 -0.18
N PHE A 73 -9.55 -6.86 -0.38
CA PHE A 73 -9.00 -6.38 -1.65
C PHE A 73 -8.75 -7.57 -2.56
N HIS A 74 -8.87 -7.33 -3.87
CA HIS A 74 -8.49 -8.28 -4.89
C HIS A 74 -6.98 -8.24 -5.10
N LEU A 75 -6.38 -9.42 -5.10
CA LEU A 75 -4.95 -9.60 -5.30
C LEU A 75 -4.65 -9.92 -6.76
N GLN A 76 -3.75 -9.14 -7.36
CA GLN A 76 -3.30 -9.33 -8.73
C GLN A 76 -1.77 -9.27 -8.81
N LEU A 77 -1.19 -10.12 -9.68
CA LEU A 77 0.19 -9.99 -10.11
C LEU A 77 0.25 -9.08 -11.35
N PRO A 78 1.02 -7.97 -11.31
CA PRO A 78 1.35 -7.22 -12.50
C PRO A 78 1.93 -8.14 -13.60
N PRO A 79 1.74 -7.82 -14.89
CA PRO A 79 2.34 -8.60 -15.99
C PRO A 79 3.86 -8.71 -15.91
N THR A 80 4.51 -7.79 -15.21
CA THR A 80 5.95 -7.77 -14.99
C THR A 80 6.39 -8.57 -13.76
N THR A 81 5.47 -9.11 -12.95
CA THR A 81 5.82 -9.87 -11.76
C THR A 81 5.97 -11.35 -12.08
N ARG A 82 6.96 -12.00 -11.48
CA ARG A 82 7.16 -13.45 -11.54
C ARG A 82 7.36 -14.03 -10.15
N LEU A 83 6.89 -15.26 -10.02
CA LEU A 83 7.10 -16.11 -8.86
C LEU A 83 8.19 -17.13 -9.19
N THR A 84 9.17 -17.29 -8.32
CA THR A 84 10.24 -18.28 -8.48
C THR A 84 10.35 -19.14 -7.23
N LYS A 85 10.32 -20.45 -7.41
CA LYS A 85 10.61 -21.43 -6.36
C LYS A 85 11.96 -22.08 -6.65
N ARG A 86 12.89 -22.04 -5.71
CA ARG A 86 14.20 -22.69 -5.86
C ARG A 86 14.37 -23.75 -4.80
N SER A 87 14.75 -24.94 -5.23
CA SER A 87 15.06 -26.06 -4.35
C SER A 87 16.54 -26.39 -4.48
N ARG A 88 17.26 -26.42 -3.37
CA ARG A 88 18.67 -26.79 -3.31
C ARG A 88 18.89 -27.81 -2.21
N ALA A 89 19.68 -28.85 -2.47
CA ALA A 89 20.15 -29.73 -1.42
C ALA A 89 21.20 -29.02 -0.57
N ASP A 90 21.07 -29.06 0.74
CA ASP A 90 22.13 -28.63 1.65
C ASP A 90 23.25 -29.68 1.73
N GLY A 91 24.31 -29.38 2.49
CA GLY A 91 25.44 -30.31 2.67
C GLY A 91 25.09 -31.61 3.38
N SER A 92 23.89 -31.71 3.97
CA SER A 92 23.36 -32.91 4.64
C SER A 92 22.38 -33.71 3.77
N GLY A 93 22.04 -33.22 2.57
CA GLY A 93 21.05 -33.80 1.67
C GLY A 93 19.61 -33.37 1.95
N ALA A 94 19.37 -32.48 2.92
CA ALA A 94 18.06 -31.90 3.15
C ALA A 94 17.72 -30.87 2.06
N LEU A 95 16.46 -30.83 1.63
CA LEU A 95 16.00 -29.90 0.61
C LEU A 95 15.65 -28.55 1.24
N LEU A 96 16.40 -27.52 0.89
CA LEU A 96 16.07 -26.13 1.20
C LEU A 96 15.27 -25.53 0.04
N VAL A 97 14.10 -25.00 0.36
CA VAL A 97 13.19 -24.39 -0.62
C VAL A 97 13.04 -22.91 -0.31
N SER A 98 13.46 -22.04 -1.23
CA SER A 98 13.19 -20.61 -1.15
C SER A 98 12.10 -20.18 -2.14
N HIS A 99 11.33 -19.18 -1.74
CA HIS A 99 10.22 -18.62 -2.49
C HIS A 99 10.51 -17.15 -2.74
N GLU A 100 10.56 -16.75 -4.01
CA GLU A 100 10.91 -15.39 -4.42
C GLU A 100 9.81 -14.80 -5.30
N VAL A 101 9.52 -13.52 -5.08
CA VAL A 101 8.76 -12.65 -5.98
C VAL A 101 9.72 -11.64 -6.60
N HIS A 102 9.64 -11.40 -7.90
CA HIS A 102 10.45 -10.35 -8.53
C HIS A 102 9.77 -9.70 -9.74
N LEU A 103 10.26 -8.52 -10.11
CA LEU A 103 9.96 -7.91 -11.41
C LEU A 103 10.87 -8.50 -12.51
N ASP A 104 10.30 -8.73 -13.69
CA ASP A 104 10.91 -9.42 -14.84
C ASP A 104 11.72 -8.49 -15.76
N HIS A 105 12.37 -7.49 -15.18
CA HIS A 105 13.27 -6.58 -15.91
C HIS A 105 14.61 -6.43 -15.17
N PRO A 106 15.68 -6.00 -15.88
CA PRO A 106 16.97 -5.76 -15.26
C PRO A 106 16.87 -4.75 -14.11
N GLY A 107 17.48 -5.08 -12.96
CA GLY A 107 17.43 -4.25 -11.75
C GLY A 107 16.07 -4.20 -11.05
N GLY A 108 15.10 -5.03 -11.47
CA GLY A 108 13.79 -5.11 -10.85
C GLY A 108 13.85 -5.50 -9.37
N ALA A 109 12.89 -4.98 -8.60
CA ALA A 109 12.76 -5.33 -7.19
C ALA A 109 12.58 -6.85 -7.03
N ARG A 110 13.15 -7.41 -5.96
CA ARG A 110 13.02 -8.83 -5.60
C ARG A 110 12.77 -8.97 -4.11
N SER A 111 11.93 -9.91 -3.72
CA SER A 111 11.68 -10.24 -2.31
C SER A 111 11.65 -11.75 -2.15
N GLU A 112 12.40 -12.26 -1.18
CA GLU A 112 12.06 -13.55 -0.60
C GLU A 112 10.75 -13.40 0.17
N VAL A 113 9.91 -14.44 0.12
CA VAL A 113 8.60 -14.46 0.76
C VAL A 113 8.36 -15.75 1.54
N SER A 114 7.46 -15.70 2.52
CA SER A 114 7.00 -16.89 3.24
C SER A 114 6.34 -17.92 2.28
N PRO A 115 6.41 -19.23 2.60
CA PRO A 115 5.66 -20.26 1.87
C PRO A 115 4.14 -20.03 1.86
N GLU A 116 3.61 -19.42 2.91
CA GLU A 116 2.19 -19.06 3.07
C GLU A 116 1.81 -17.99 2.04
N LEU A 117 2.55 -16.88 2.01
CA LEU A 117 2.33 -15.81 1.05
C LEU A 117 2.55 -16.28 -0.38
N PHE A 118 3.59 -17.09 -0.64
CA PHE A 118 3.84 -17.61 -1.97
C PHE A 118 2.65 -18.41 -2.51
N ARG A 119 2.07 -19.29 -1.70
CA ARG A 119 0.87 -20.07 -2.08
C ARG A 119 -0.35 -19.19 -2.35
N LEU A 120 -0.50 -18.10 -1.61
CA LEU A 120 -1.53 -17.09 -1.85
C LEU A 120 -1.32 -16.42 -3.21
N LEU A 121 -0.08 -15.97 -3.49
CA LEU A 121 0.29 -15.29 -4.74
C LEU A 121 0.11 -16.19 -5.97
N GLU A 122 0.39 -17.49 -5.86
CA GLU A 122 0.16 -18.46 -6.95
C GLU A 122 -1.31 -18.54 -7.40
N ARG A 123 -2.25 -18.11 -6.55
CA ARG A 123 -3.70 -18.13 -6.83
C ARG A 123 -4.27 -16.76 -7.17
N ALA A 124 -3.45 -15.72 -7.21
CA ALA A 124 -3.87 -14.37 -7.54
C ALA A 124 -4.47 -14.31 -8.95
N ASP A 125 -5.76 -14.00 -9.04
CA ASP A 125 -6.51 -13.92 -10.29
C ASP A 125 -7.05 -12.51 -10.59
N GLY A 126 -6.79 -11.54 -9.69
CA GLY A 126 -7.28 -10.18 -9.75
C GLY A 126 -8.78 -10.02 -9.50
N ARG A 127 -9.48 -11.07 -9.06
CA ARG A 127 -10.96 -11.10 -8.92
C ARG A 127 -11.44 -11.71 -7.61
N THR A 128 -10.63 -12.56 -7.00
CA THR A 128 -10.93 -13.19 -5.72
C THR A 128 -10.31 -12.35 -4.60
N PRO A 129 -11.07 -12.01 -3.54
CA PRO A 129 -10.54 -11.31 -2.39
C PRO A 129 -9.43 -12.09 -1.68
N VAL A 130 -8.53 -11.38 -1.02
CA VAL A 130 -7.39 -11.96 -0.30
C VAL A 130 -7.83 -12.95 0.78
N ASP A 131 -8.90 -12.68 1.53
CA ASP A 131 -9.38 -13.60 2.59
C ASP A 131 -9.93 -14.91 2.04
N GLU A 132 -10.61 -14.88 0.90
CA GLU A 132 -11.10 -16.07 0.22
C GLU A 132 -9.94 -16.92 -0.32
N LEU A 133 -8.94 -16.28 -0.95
CA LEU A 133 -7.70 -16.96 -1.38
C LEU A 133 -6.96 -17.55 -0.18
N ALA A 134 -6.89 -16.83 0.95
CA ALA A 134 -6.19 -17.23 2.15
C ALA A 134 -6.77 -18.51 2.77
N ARG A 135 -8.10 -18.68 2.76
CA ARG A 135 -8.77 -19.92 3.25
C ARG A 135 -8.28 -21.18 2.55
N LEU A 136 -7.77 -21.06 1.33
CA LEU A 136 -7.24 -22.17 0.53
C LEU A 136 -5.73 -22.39 0.73
N CYS A 137 -5.05 -21.50 1.44
CA CYS A 137 -3.58 -21.45 1.53
C CYS A 137 -3.03 -21.70 2.94
N GLY A 138 -3.88 -21.86 3.96
CA GLY A 138 -3.45 -22.15 5.33
C GLY A 138 -3.63 -20.95 6.27
N SER A 139 -2.63 -20.67 7.11
CA SER A 139 -2.65 -19.52 8.02
C SER A 139 -2.48 -18.21 7.28
N PHE A 140 -3.25 -17.20 7.69
CA PHE A 140 -3.14 -15.83 7.20
C PHE A 140 -3.23 -14.87 8.37
N ASP A 141 -2.09 -14.78 9.06
CA ASP A 141 -1.87 -13.99 10.26
C ASP A 141 -1.29 -12.61 9.94
N ASP A 142 -0.98 -11.84 10.98
CA ASP A 142 -0.48 -10.48 10.85
C ASP A 142 0.91 -10.41 10.18
N ASP A 143 1.72 -11.47 10.25
CA ASP A 143 3.03 -11.51 9.60
C ASP A 143 2.86 -11.63 8.08
N VAL A 144 1.99 -12.54 7.60
CA VAL A 144 1.69 -12.67 6.17
C VAL A 144 1.04 -11.39 5.62
N ARG A 145 0.21 -10.70 6.42
CA ARG A 145 -0.38 -9.40 6.04
C ARG A 145 0.66 -8.31 5.90
N THR A 146 1.59 -8.24 6.83
CA THR A 146 2.69 -7.27 6.82
C THR A 146 3.57 -7.50 5.60
N GLU A 147 3.89 -8.77 5.31
CA GLU A 147 4.65 -9.16 4.13
C GLU A 147 3.92 -8.80 2.83
N LEU A 148 2.61 -9.12 2.72
CA LEU A 148 1.74 -8.76 1.60
C LEU A 148 1.73 -7.24 1.36
N HIS A 149 1.55 -6.45 2.43
CA HIS A 149 1.58 -4.99 2.34
C HIS A 149 2.95 -4.50 1.84
N GLY A 150 4.05 -5.08 2.33
CA GLY A 150 5.41 -4.76 1.87
C GLY A 150 5.63 -5.02 0.38
N LEU A 151 5.07 -6.10 -0.17
CA LEU A 151 5.10 -6.34 -1.62
C LEU A 151 4.33 -5.27 -2.40
N TRP A 152 3.19 -4.82 -1.88
CA TRP A 152 2.39 -3.78 -2.51
C TRP A 152 3.11 -2.43 -2.52
N GLN A 153 3.76 -2.06 -1.40
CA GLN A 153 4.61 -0.85 -1.32
C GLN A 153 5.69 -0.82 -2.39
N ARG A 154 6.25 -1.99 -2.71
CA ARG A 154 7.32 -2.17 -3.69
C ARG A 154 6.83 -2.45 -5.12
N ARG A 155 5.51 -2.34 -5.35
CA ARG A 155 4.84 -2.59 -6.64
C ARG A 155 5.11 -3.98 -7.23
N LEU A 156 5.45 -4.95 -6.37
CA LEU A 156 5.59 -6.36 -6.78
C LEU A 156 4.22 -7.02 -6.96
N ILE A 157 3.19 -6.48 -6.32
CA ILE A 157 1.80 -6.90 -6.46
C ILE A 157 0.90 -5.67 -6.58
N THR A 158 -0.35 -5.91 -6.97
CA THR A 158 -1.42 -4.90 -6.93
C THR A 158 -2.54 -5.40 -6.03
N LEU A 159 -2.94 -4.55 -5.08
CA LEU A 159 -4.17 -4.71 -4.31
C LEU A 159 -5.17 -3.65 -4.75
N SER A 160 -6.36 -4.06 -5.13
CA SER A 160 -7.46 -3.14 -5.49
C SER A 160 -8.70 -3.42 -4.65
N PRO A 161 -9.42 -2.39 -4.19
CA PRO A 161 -10.64 -2.60 -3.42
C PRO A 161 -11.68 -3.35 -4.25
N SER A 162 -12.54 -4.11 -3.59
CA SER A 162 -13.69 -4.71 -4.27
C SER A 162 -14.58 -3.62 -4.85
N PRO A 163 -15.13 -3.79 -6.08
CA PRO A 163 -16.03 -2.82 -6.67
C PRO A 163 -17.16 -2.50 -5.68
N ALA A 164 -17.40 -1.21 -5.44
CA ALA A 164 -18.57 -0.81 -4.67
C ALA A 164 -19.83 -1.34 -5.37
N ARG A 165 -20.65 -2.08 -4.63
CA ARG A 165 -21.96 -2.54 -5.09
C ARG A 165 -22.90 -1.38 -5.39
#